data_AF-A0A246GK08-F1
#
_entry.id   AF-A0A246GK08-F1
#
_cell.length_a   1.000
_cell.length_b   1.000
_cell.length_c   1.000
_cell.angle_alpha   90.00
_cell.angle_beta   90.00
_cell.angle_gamma   90.00
#
_symmetry.space_group_name_H-M   'P 1'
#
loop_
_entity.id
_entity.type
_entity.pdbx_description
1 polymer ?
#
loop_
_entity_poly.entity_id
_entity_poly.type
_entity_poly.pdbx_seq_one_letter_code
_entity_poly.pdbx_strand_id
1 'polypeptide(L)'
;MKKTFLFLSFLTIGLASCSKDNEPAISTPTTTTTTTTGAKVTYEANAKAVFTNNCIRCHAAFDSYNVVKTNIDKILDRIQRDGAGVMPSSGKMPQVNIDIIKKWQADGLLEK
;
A
#
# COMPACT_ATOMS: atom_id res chain seq x y z
N MET A 1 8.14 -14.73 -56.45
CA MET A 1 7.55 -13.55 -57.12
C MET A 1 7.03 -12.64 -55.99
N LYS A 2 7.72 -11.53 -55.65
CA LYS A 2 7.39 -10.14 -56.07
C LYS A 2 5.94 -9.78 -55.63
N LYS A 3 5.65 -8.84 -54.72
CA LYS A 3 6.24 -7.50 -54.50
C LYS A 3 5.94 -6.97 -53.09
N THR A 4 6.95 -6.33 -52.52
CA THR A 4 6.91 -5.31 -51.47
C THR A 4 5.93 -4.19 -51.84
N PHE A 5 5.15 -3.68 -50.89
CA PHE A 5 4.62 -2.31 -50.95
C PHE A 5 4.86 -1.62 -49.61
N LEU A 6 5.72 -0.62 -49.68
CA LEU A 6 6.17 0.28 -48.64
C LEU A 6 5.69 1.68 -49.03
N PHE A 7 4.87 2.31 -48.18
CA PHE A 7 4.51 3.73 -48.14
C PHE A 7 4.05 3.97 -46.69
N LEU A 8 4.79 4.55 -45.75
CA LEU A 8 5.44 5.86 -45.63
C LEU A 8 4.49 7.06 -45.71
N SER A 9 4.03 7.51 -44.53
CA SER A 9 3.79 8.93 -44.16
C SER A 9 3.60 8.95 -42.63
N PHE A 10 4.61 9.29 -41.83
CA PHE A 10 4.97 10.64 -41.37
C PHE A 10 3.77 11.52 -40.98
N LEU A 11 3.54 11.66 -39.66
CA LEU A 11 3.19 12.96 -39.08
C LEU A 11 3.71 13.03 -37.63
N THR A 12 4.40 14.14 -37.41
CA THR A 12 5.26 14.54 -36.33
C THR A 12 4.54 15.14 -35.13
N ILE A 13 5.27 15.16 -34.01
CA ILE A 13 5.29 16.17 -32.94
C ILE A 13 4.29 16.00 -31.79
N GLY A 14 4.91 15.90 -30.60
CA GLY A 14 4.30 16.08 -29.30
C GLY A 14 5.27 15.83 -28.17
N LEU A 15 6.48 16.40 -28.20
CA LEU A 15 7.29 16.52 -26.98
C LEU A 15 6.68 17.63 -26.13
N ALA A 16 5.68 17.27 -25.32
CA ALA A 16 5.22 18.12 -24.23
C ALA A 16 6.25 18.01 -23.10
N SER A 17 7.21 18.95 -23.11
CA SER A 17 8.04 19.25 -21.94
C SER A 17 7.15 19.90 -20.87
N CYS A 18 6.71 19.11 -19.90
CA CYS A 18 6.23 19.65 -18.64
C CYS A 18 7.45 19.79 -17.72
N SER A 19 8.17 20.90 -17.84
CA SER A 19 8.90 21.44 -16.70
C SER A 19 7.84 21.95 -15.72
N LYS A 20 7.78 21.38 -14.52
CA LYS A 20 6.93 21.89 -13.45
C LYS A 20 7.85 22.34 -12.33
N ASP A 21 7.76 23.62 -12.09
CA ASP A 21 8.61 24.40 -11.22
C ASP A 21 8.48 23.93 -9.77
N ASN A 22 9.61 23.93 -9.08
CA ASN A 22 9.71 23.62 -7.66
C ASN A 22 9.17 24.83 -6.87
N GLU A 23 7.90 24.77 -6.47
CA GLU A 23 7.32 25.70 -5.50
C GLU A 23 7.36 25.05 -4.09
N PRO A 24 7.86 25.76 -3.06
CA PRO A 24 7.82 25.27 -1.69
C PRO A 24 6.46 25.56 -1.04
N ALA A 25 6.09 24.66 -0.12
CA ALA A 25 5.01 24.77 0.88
C ALA A 25 3.65 24.15 0.52
N ILE A 26 3.32 23.04 1.18
CA ILE A 26 2.49 23.01 2.39
C ILE A 26 2.51 21.57 2.92
N SER A 27 2.91 21.42 4.19
CA SER A 27 2.93 20.16 4.93
C SER A 27 1.52 19.55 5.00
N THR A 28 1.20 18.69 4.05
CA THR A 28 0.16 17.68 4.19
C THR A 28 0.91 16.36 4.39
N PRO A 29 0.56 15.50 5.36
CA PRO A 29 1.21 14.20 5.48
C PRO A 29 0.73 13.34 4.31
N THR A 30 1.36 13.53 3.16
CA THR A 30 1.32 12.58 2.07
C THR A 30 1.94 11.30 2.64
N THR A 31 1.10 10.30 2.91
CA THR A 31 1.55 8.92 3.06
C THR A 31 2.14 8.52 1.72
N THR A 32 3.40 8.90 1.51
CA THR A 32 4.21 8.43 0.42
C THR A 32 4.33 6.93 0.64
N THR A 33 3.61 6.16 -0.17
CA THR A 33 3.94 4.77 -0.46
C THR A 33 5.28 4.78 -1.19
N THR A 34 6.35 5.09 -0.48
CA THR A 34 7.69 4.83 -0.96
C THR A 34 7.93 3.34 -0.71
N THR A 35 7.54 2.54 -1.68
CA THR A 35 8.22 1.27 -1.94
C THR A 35 9.62 1.60 -2.46
N THR A 36 10.44 2.26 -1.63
CA THR A 36 11.88 2.23 -1.79
C THR A 36 12.25 0.80 -1.44
N THR A 37 12.55 -0.01 -2.44
CA THR A 37 13.07 -1.37 -2.30
C THR A 37 14.23 -1.36 -1.31
N GLY A 38 13.95 -1.64 -0.03
CA GLY A 38 14.94 -1.59 1.06
C GLY A 38 14.47 -0.92 2.36
N ALA A 39 13.46 -0.03 2.33
CA ALA A 39 12.95 0.58 3.55
C ALA A 39 12.19 -0.45 4.40
N LYS A 40 12.47 -0.47 5.71
CA LYS A 40 11.75 -1.28 6.69
C LYS A 40 10.40 -0.64 7.00
N VAL A 41 9.39 -1.47 7.18
CA VAL A 41 8.05 -1.08 7.62
C VAL A 41 7.98 -1.18 9.13
N THR A 42 7.44 -0.15 9.77
CA THR A 42 7.32 -0.06 11.23
C THR A 42 5.88 0.21 11.64
N TYR A 43 5.55 -0.04 12.91
CA TYR A 43 4.19 0.15 13.41
C TYR A 43 3.80 1.62 13.34
N GLU A 44 4.59 2.51 13.93
CA GLU A 44 4.27 3.93 14.01
C GLU A 44 4.19 4.59 12.63
N ALA A 45 5.11 4.26 11.72
CA ALA A 45 5.16 4.90 10.40
C ALA A 45 4.14 4.36 9.41
N ASN A 46 3.73 3.08 9.54
CA ASN A 46 2.97 2.40 8.49
C ASN A 46 1.79 1.59 9.02
N ALA A 47 2.03 0.59 9.88
CA ALA A 47 0.98 -0.38 10.21
C ALA A 47 -0.13 0.21 11.09
N LYS A 48 0.19 1.18 11.96
CA LYS A 48 -0.77 1.83 12.86
C LYS A 48 -1.95 2.42 12.09
N ALA A 49 -1.69 3.14 10.99
CA ALA A 49 -2.75 3.72 10.16
C ALA A 49 -3.70 2.66 9.59
N VAL A 50 -3.18 1.47 9.23
CA VAL A 50 -4.02 0.36 8.77
C VAL A 50 -4.93 -0.12 9.89
N PHE A 51 -4.42 -0.30 11.11
CA PHE A 51 -5.23 -0.75 12.25
C PHE A 51 -6.27 0.29 12.68
N THR A 52 -5.87 1.55 12.83
CA THR A 52 -6.76 2.63 13.28
C THR A 52 -7.90 2.88 12.29
N ASN A 53 -7.64 2.78 10.98
CA ASN A 53 -8.65 3.10 9.98
C ASN A 53 -9.60 1.93 9.69
N ASN A 54 -9.16 0.68 9.90
CA ASN A 54 -9.89 -0.49 9.41
C ASN A 54 -10.34 -1.47 10.51
N CYS A 55 -9.83 -1.36 11.74
CA CYS A 55 -10.05 -2.40 12.76
C CYS A 55 -10.73 -1.90 14.04
N ILE A 56 -10.38 -0.71 14.52
CA ILE A 56 -10.71 -0.28 15.90
C ILE A 56 -12.21 -0.12 16.17
N ARG A 57 -13.01 0.12 15.12
CA ARG A 57 -14.47 0.24 15.24
C ARG A 57 -15.10 -0.99 15.89
N CYS A 58 -14.55 -2.18 15.65
CA CYS A 58 -15.02 -3.44 16.24
C CYS A 58 -13.97 -4.08 17.17
N HIS A 59 -12.70 -3.72 17.03
CA HIS A 59 -11.59 -4.26 17.80
C HIS A 59 -10.84 -3.12 18.49
N ALA A 60 -11.46 -2.43 19.46
CA ALA A 60 -10.88 -1.24 20.09
C ALA A 60 -9.44 -1.46 20.63
N ALA A 61 -9.15 -2.66 21.13
CA ALA A 61 -7.81 -3.04 21.61
C ALA A 61 -6.72 -3.03 20.52
N PHE A 62 -7.08 -3.02 19.23
CA PHE A 62 -6.12 -3.02 18.11
C PHE A 62 -5.49 -1.65 17.86
N ASP A 63 -5.79 -0.62 18.67
CA ASP A 63 -5.01 0.62 18.70
C ASP A 63 -3.65 0.45 19.45
N SER A 64 -3.48 -0.68 20.15
CA SER A 64 -2.24 -1.00 20.86
C SER A 64 -1.29 -1.83 20.01
N TYR A 65 -0.05 -1.34 19.84
CA TYR A 65 1.06 -2.07 19.20
C TYR A 65 1.21 -3.49 19.77
N ASN A 66 1.23 -3.63 21.10
CA ASN A 66 1.43 -4.92 21.76
C ASN A 66 0.32 -5.91 21.43
N VAL A 67 -0.93 -5.44 21.34
CA VAL A 67 -2.09 -6.29 21.02
C VAL A 67 -2.00 -6.76 19.56
N VAL A 68 -1.77 -5.86 18.62
CA VAL A 68 -1.71 -6.24 17.19
C VAL A 68 -0.48 -7.09 16.88
N LYS A 69 0.66 -6.82 17.53
CA LYS A 69 1.87 -7.63 17.46
C LYS A 69 1.63 -9.06 17.94
N THR A 70 0.99 -9.21 19.11
CA THR A 70 0.72 -10.52 19.70
C THR A 70 -0.26 -11.35 18.87
N ASN A 71 -1.14 -10.69 18.12
CA ASN A 71 -2.19 -11.34 17.33
C ASN A 71 -1.91 -11.37 15.84
N ILE A 72 -0.70 -11.03 15.39
CA ILE A 72 -0.41 -10.76 13.99
C ILE A 72 -0.75 -11.93 13.05
N ASP A 73 -0.44 -13.17 13.46
CA ASP A 73 -0.74 -14.35 12.64
C ASP A 73 -2.24 -14.56 12.45
N LYS A 74 -3.02 -14.39 13.54
CA LYS A 74 -4.48 -14.45 13.47
C LYS A 74 -5.03 -13.31 12.63
N ILE A 75 -4.51 -12.09 12.78
CA ILE A 75 -4.95 -10.96 11.97
C ILE A 75 -4.73 -11.26 10.49
N LEU A 76 -3.52 -11.70 10.11
CA LEU A 76 -3.18 -12.02 8.73
C LEU A 76 -4.01 -13.16 8.15
N ASP A 77 -4.28 -14.22 8.93
CA ASP A 77 -5.21 -15.27 8.52
C ASP A 77 -6.60 -14.70 8.19
N ARG A 78 -7.15 -13.82 9.05
CA ARG A 78 -8.52 -13.33 8.90
C ARG A 78 -8.68 -12.32 7.75
N ILE A 79 -7.72 -11.41 7.56
CA ILE A 79 -7.83 -10.34 6.56
C ILE A 79 -7.63 -10.81 5.11
N GLN A 80 -7.08 -12.00 4.93
CA GLN A 80 -6.79 -12.57 3.60
C GLN A 80 -7.84 -13.55 3.08
N ARG A 81 -8.78 -13.97 3.94
CA ARG A 81 -9.81 -14.94 3.58
C ARG A 81 -10.77 -14.39 2.53
N ASP A 82 -11.25 -15.30 1.70
CA ASP A 82 -12.37 -15.08 0.79
C ASP A 82 -13.56 -15.90 1.33
N GLY A 83 -14.37 -15.30 2.21
CA GLY A 83 -15.58 -15.95 2.76
C GLY A 83 -15.60 -16.09 4.29
N ALA A 84 -15.85 -17.29 4.81
CA ALA A 84 -16.17 -17.50 6.22
C ALA A 84 -15.10 -16.94 7.17
N GLY A 85 -15.52 -16.02 8.04
CA GLY A 85 -14.64 -15.35 8.97
C GLY A 85 -13.71 -14.32 8.33
N VAL A 86 -13.94 -13.88 7.10
CA VAL A 86 -13.23 -12.73 6.51
C VAL A 86 -13.33 -11.51 7.42
N MET A 87 -12.24 -10.74 7.49
CA MET A 87 -12.23 -9.44 8.13
C MET A 87 -11.70 -8.35 7.17
N PRO A 88 -12.33 -7.17 7.14
CA PRO A 88 -13.54 -6.79 7.87
C PRO A 88 -14.79 -7.57 7.42
N SER A 89 -15.89 -7.50 8.19
CA SER A 89 -17.14 -8.22 7.83
C SER A 89 -17.77 -7.74 6.52
N SER A 90 -17.37 -6.57 6.03
CA SER A 90 -17.76 -6.01 4.73
C SER A 90 -17.08 -6.70 3.54
N GLY A 91 -16.09 -7.57 3.78
CA GLY A 91 -15.35 -8.27 2.74
C GLY A 91 -13.84 -8.23 2.96
N LYS A 92 -13.11 -8.87 2.04
CA LYS A 92 -11.64 -8.97 2.12
C LYS A 92 -10.99 -7.60 2.18
N MET A 93 -9.99 -7.49 3.05
CA MET A 93 -9.19 -6.29 3.22
C MET A 93 -8.53 -5.89 1.89
N PRO A 94 -8.42 -4.59 1.56
CA PRO A 94 -7.68 -4.14 0.38
C PRO A 94 -6.25 -4.68 0.37
N GLN A 95 -5.80 -5.15 -0.80
CA GLN A 95 -4.50 -5.82 -0.93
C GLN A 95 -3.34 -4.96 -0.44
N VAL A 96 -3.37 -3.65 -0.71
CA VAL A 96 -2.37 -2.69 -0.22
C VAL A 96 -2.22 -2.70 1.31
N ASN A 97 -3.32 -2.83 2.05
CA ASN A 97 -3.29 -2.89 3.51
C ASN A 97 -2.75 -4.24 3.99
N ILE A 98 -3.15 -5.33 3.32
CA ILE A 98 -2.62 -6.68 3.61
C ILE A 98 -1.09 -6.68 3.43
N ASP A 99 -0.60 -6.08 2.35
CA ASP A 99 0.84 -6.07 2.01
C ASP A 99 1.65 -5.27 3.01
N ILE A 100 1.13 -4.14 3.51
CA ILE A 100 1.76 -3.37 4.61
C ILE A 100 1.90 -4.24 5.85
N ILE A 101 0.84 -4.92 6.27
CA ILE A 101 0.86 -5.76 7.48
C ILE A 101 1.77 -6.98 7.30
N LYS A 102 1.77 -7.62 6.13
CA LYS A 102 2.71 -8.71 5.80
C LYS A 102 4.16 -8.24 5.84
N LYS A 103 4.45 -7.09 5.23
CA LYS A 103 5.81 -6.55 5.22
C LYS A 103 6.25 -6.15 6.62
N TRP A 104 5.37 -5.55 7.42
CA TRP A 104 5.66 -5.26 8.82
C TRP A 104 6.00 -6.53 9.62
N GLN A 105 5.24 -7.62 9.42
CA GLN A 105 5.58 -8.92 10.01
C GLN A 105 6.95 -9.42 9.54
N ALA A 106 7.19 -9.41 8.23
CA ALA A 106 8.45 -9.86 7.64
C ALA A 106 9.66 -9.03 8.08
N ASP A 107 9.47 -7.72 8.32
CA ASP A 107 10.52 -6.81 8.78
C ASP A 107 10.83 -6.93 10.29
N GLY A 108 10.07 -7.77 11.02
CA GLY A 108 10.33 -8.11 12.42
C GLY A 108 9.38 -7.46 13.43
N LEU A 109 8.20 -7.01 13.00
CA LEU A 109 7.20 -6.36 13.88
C LEU A 109 7.77 -5.16 14.62
N LEU A 110 8.55 -4.33 13.92
CA LEU A 110 9.23 -3.18 14.48
C LEU A 110 8.23 -2.12 14.94
N GLU A 111 8.42 -1.57 16.14
CA GLU A 111 7.54 -0.51 16.65
C GLU A 111 7.83 0.83 15.97
N LYS A 112 9.11 1.18 15.87
CA LYS A 112 9.63 2.45 15.36
C LYS A 112 10.58 2.25 14.20
#